data_AF-A0A317Z944-F1
#
_entry.id   AF-A0A317Z944-F1
#
_cell.length_a   1.000
_cell.length_b   1.000
_cell.length_c   1.000
_cell.angle_alpha   90.00
_cell.angle_beta   90.00
_cell.angle_gamma   90.00
#
_symmetry.space_group_name_H-M   'P 1'
#
loop_
_entity.id
_entity.type
_entity.pdbx_description
1 polymer ?
#
loop_
_entity_poly.entity_id
_entity_poly.type
_entity_poly.pdbx_seq_one_letter_code
_entity_poly.pdbx_strand_id
1 'polypeptide(L)' 'TMSTTVTDGGWTADFGIPTILYGPGELDEAHGTNEKIRIQDLDYFTEVLYTFLKSWYEKPER' A
#
# COMPACT_ATOMS: atom_id res chain seq x y z
N THR A 1 1.02 9.73 9.42
CA THR A 1 0.42 10.92 8.76
C THR A 1 -0.69 10.45 7.85
N MET A 2 -1.84 11.11 7.83
CA MET A 2 -2.92 10.80 6.88
C MET A 2 -2.53 11.30 5.49
N SER A 3 -2.80 10.51 4.44
CA SER A 3 -2.59 10.96 3.06
C SER A 3 -3.50 12.15 2.74
N THR A 4 -2.99 13.14 1.99
CA THR A 4 -3.80 14.27 1.48
C THR A 4 -4.55 13.91 0.20
N THR A 5 -4.37 12.69 -0.32
CA THR A 5 -5.03 12.20 -1.54
C THR A 5 -6.27 11.37 -1.22
N VAL A 6 -7.26 11.42 -2.12
CA VAL A 6 -8.42 10.53 -2.07
C VAL A 6 -8.01 9.17 -2.65
N THR A 7 -8.41 8.10 -1.98
CA THR A 7 -8.21 6.71 -2.44
C THR A 7 -9.47 5.90 -2.18
N ASP A 8 -9.56 4.69 -2.74
CA ASP A 8 -10.66 3.77 -2.46
C ASP A 8 -10.77 3.36 -0.98
N GLY A 9 -9.71 3.59 -0.20
CA GLY A 9 -9.71 3.38 1.25
C GLY A 9 -10.75 4.24 1.99
N GLY A 10 -11.19 5.37 1.40
CA GLY A 10 -12.31 6.14 1.93
C GLY A 10 -13.62 5.35 1.93
N TRP A 11 -13.88 4.58 0.87
CA TRP A 11 -15.07 3.73 0.78
C TRP A 11 -15.00 2.56 1.75
N THR A 12 -13.84 1.90 1.87
CA THR A 12 -13.72 0.78 2.81
C THR A 12 -13.85 1.22 4.27
N ALA A 13 -13.36 2.42 4.59
CA ALA A 13 -13.56 3.03 5.90
C ALA A 13 -15.05 3.35 6.18
N ASP A 14 -15.80 3.85 5.19
CA ASP A 14 -17.24 4.10 5.30
C ASP A 14 -18.03 2.83 5.66
N PHE A 15 -17.60 1.67 5.13
CA PHE A 15 -18.17 0.36 5.49
C PHE A 15 -17.56 -0.28 6.76
N GLY A 16 -16.66 0.41 7.46
CA GLY A 16 -16.04 -0.11 8.68
C GLY A 16 -15.07 -1.28 8.46
N ILE A 17 -14.53 -1.44 7.26
CA ILE A 17 -13.59 -2.51 6.92
C ILE A 17 -12.17 -2.05 7.26
N PRO A 18 -11.46 -2.71 8.20
CA PRO A 18 -10.07 -2.37 8.50
C PRO A 18 -9.20 -2.48 7.24
N THR A 19 -8.61 -1.37 6.83
CA THR A 19 -7.85 -1.27 5.58
C THR A 19 -6.58 -0.48 5.81
N ILE A 20 -5.49 -0.87 5.14
CA ILE A 20 -4.25 -0.11 5.06
C ILE A 20 -3.98 0.27 3.61
N LEU A 21 -3.38 1.45 3.40
CA LEU A 21 -2.83 1.85 2.11
C LEU A 21 -1.32 1.63 2.15
N TYR A 22 -0.81 0.74 1.29
CA TYR A 22 0.60 0.38 1.27
C TYR A 22 1.05 0.10 -0.17
N GLY A 23 2.12 0.75 -0.60
CA GLY A 23 2.71 0.64 -1.93
C GLY A 23 4.04 1.38 -1.98
N PRO A 24 4.93 1.04 -2.92
CA PRO A 24 6.20 1.73 -3.07
C PRO A 24 6.04 2.98 -3.97
N GLY A 25 7.09 3.82 -4.00
CA GLY A 25 7.08 5.08 -4.73
C GLY A 25 6.80 6.28 -3.82
N GLU A 26 6.88 7.48 -4.39
CA GLU A 26 6.74 8.73 -3.67
C GLU A 26 5.48 9.47 -4.13
N LEU A 27 4.68 9.96 -3.17
CA LEU A 27 3.40 10.62 -3.48
C LEU A 27 3.56 11.97 -4.19
N ASP A 28 4.72 12.61 -4.09
CA ASP A 28 5.03 13.87 -4.76
C ASP A 28 5.34 13.69 -6.26
N GLU A 29 5.79 12.50 -6.68
CA GLU A 29 5.98 12.12 -8.08
C GLU A 29 4.66 11.70 -8.75
N ALA A 30 3.63 11.36 -7.96
CA ALA A 30 2.32 10.94 -8.49
C ALA A 30 1.69 12.04 -9.36
N HIS A 31 1.20 11.66 -10.55
CA HIS A 31 0.69 12.59 -11.57
C HIS A 31 1.78 13.51 -12.20
N GLY A 32 3.06 13.25 -11.94
CA GLY A 32 4.17 13.93 -12.61
C GLY A 32 4.34 13.46 -14.07
N THR A 33 4.86 14.34 -14.93
CA THR A 33 5.14 14.00 -16.35
C THR A 33 6.22 12.93 -16.51
N ASN A 34 7.07 12.73 -15.49
CA ASN A 34 8.10 11.71 -15.43
C ASN A 34 8.05 10.98 -14.07
N GLU A 35 6.84 10.62 -13.65
CA GLU A 35 6.61 9.74 -12.50
C GLU A 35 7.51 8.50 -12.59
N LYS A 36 8.22 8.21 -11.50
CA LYS A 36 9.26 7.19 -11.48
C LYS A 36 9.38 6.55 -10.11
N ILE A 37 10.01 5.39 -10.10
CA ILE A 37 10.25 4.60 -8.90
C ILE A 37 11.66 3.99 -9.01
N ARG A 38 12.31 3.71 -7.89
CA ARG A 38 13.55 2.93 -7.90
C ARG A 38 13.19 1.46 -8.05
N ILE A 39 13.91 0.74 -8.91
CA ILE A 39 13.65 -0.70 -9.14
C ILE A 39 13.73 -1.48 -7.83
N GLN A 40 14.66 -1.14 -6.95
CA GLN A 40 14.81 -1.80 -5.65
C GLN A 40 13.59 -1.63 -4.73
N ASP A 41 12.80 -0.55 -4.88
CA ASP A 41 11.59 -0.36 -4.08
C ASP A 41 10.49 -1.36 -4.47
N LEU A 42 10.49 -1.84 -5.72
CA LEU A 42 9.59 -2.91 -6.19
C LEU A 42 9.97 -4.26 -5.56
N ASP A 43 11.26 -4.57 -5.51
CA ASP A 43 11.75 -5.81 -4.88
C ASP A 43 11.38 -5.83 -3.40
N TYR A 44 11.68 -4.74 -2.68
CA TYR A 44 11.37 -4.63 -1.25
C TYR A 44 9.87 -4.69 -0.96
N PHE A 45 9.06 -3.96 -1.72
CA PHE A 45 7.60 -4.01 -1.58
C PHE A 45 7.06 -5.44 -1.79
N THR A 46 7.59 -6.15 -2.78
CA THR A 46 7.20 -7.52 -3.08
C THR A 46 7.53 -8.46 -1.92
N GLU A 47 8.73 -8.37 -1.36
CA GLU A 47 9.14 -9.18 -0.21
C GLU A 47 8.26 -8.94 1.03
N VAL A 48 7.94 -7.67 1.33
CA VAL A 48 7.05 -7.31 2.44
C VAL A 48 5.65 -7.87 2.23
N LEU A 49 5.05 -7.62 1.06
CA LEU A 49 3.69 -8.08 0.77
C LEU A 49 3.59 -9.61 0.78
N TYR A 50 4.58 -10.28 0.17
CA TYR A 50 4.65 -11.75 0.17
C TYR A 50 4.75 -12.30 1.59
N THR A 51 5.64 -11.76 2.42
CA THR A 51 5.85 -12.21 3.80
C THR A 51 4.61 -11.96 4.65
N PHE A 52 4.00 -10.78 4.52
CA PHE A 52 2.76 -10.42 5.21
C PHE A 52 1.63 -11.39 4.87
N LEU A 53 1.35 -11.59 3.57
CA LEU A 53 0.27 -12.48 3.13
C LEU A 53 0.52 -13.91 3.57
N LYS A 54 1.75 -14.42 3.42
CA LYS A 54 2.10 -15.76 3.87
C LYS A 54 1.87 -15.93 5.37
N SER A 55 2.38 -15.01 6.19
CA SER A 55 2.17 -15.02 7.64
C SER A 55 0.68 -14.95 8.00
N TRP A 56 -0.08 -14.09 7.32
CA TRP A 56 -1.52 -13.93 7.57
C TRP A 56 -2.31 -15.19 7.25
N TYR A 57 -2.03 -15.85 6.13
CA TYR A 57 -2.71 -17.10 5.77
C TYR A 57 -2.29 -18.28 6.65
N GLU A 58 -1.05 -18.30 7.14
CA GLU A 58 -0.60 -19.29 8.11
C GLU A 58 -1.26 -19.10 9.50
N LYS A 59 -1.46 -17.84 9.93
CA LYS A 59 -2.00 -17.48 11.24
C LYS A 59 -2.90 -16.24 11.14
N PRO A 60 -4.17 -16.39 10.70
CA PRO A 60 -5.07 -15.26 10.57
C PRO A 60 -5.49 -14.75 11.95
N GLU A 61 -5.36 -13.45 12.17
CA GLU A 61 -5.90 -12.78 13.37
C GLU A 61 -7.37 -12.39 13.12
N ARG A 62 -8.21 -12.50 14.16
CA ARG A 62 -9.65 -12.19 14.11
C ARG A 62 -9.94 -10.82 14.68
#